data_AF-A0A5J9UYB0-F1
#
_entry.id   AF-A0A5J9UYB0-F1
#
_cell.length_a   1.000
_cell.length_b   1.000
_cell.length_c   1.000
_cell.angle_alpha   90.00
_cell.angle_beta   90.00
_cell.angle_gamma   90.00
#
_symmetry.space_group_name_H-M   'P 1'
#
loop_
_entity.id
_entity.type
_entity.pdbx_description
1 polymer ?
#
loop_
_entity_poly.entity_id
_entity_poly.type
_entity_poly.pdbx_seq_one_letter_code
_entity_poly.pdbx_strand_id
1 'polypeptide(L)'
;MAFMRYSPVRALPQQGEITVEEFRAWLSQFDADGNGRICREELEQALRSLNLWFAWWKAREAMRAADANRNGEVDGDEMARLYAFAHKHLHVKMSELEEY
;
A
#
# COMPACT_ATOMS: atom_id res chain seq x y z
N MET A 1 -2.45 -42.82 -27.70
CA MET A 1 -2.78 -42.45 -26.31
C MET A 1 -2.00 -41.19 -25.92
N ALA A 2 -2.65 -40.02 -25.90
CA ALA A 2 -2.05 -38.78 -25.44
C ALA A 2 -2.53 -38.48 -24.01
N PHE A 3 -1.65 -38.61 -23.02
CA PHE A 3 -1.93 -38.16 -21.66
C PHE A 3 -1.54 -36.69 -21.54
N MET A 4 -2.44 -35.81 -21.99
CA MET A 4 -2.43 -34.39 -21.61
C MET A 4 -2.80 -34.34 -20.12
N ARG A 5 -1.81 -34.44 -19.22
CA ARG A 5 -2.02 -34.10 -17.82
C ARG A 5 -2.15 -32.58 -17.73
N TYR A 6 -3.38 -32.15 -17.49
CA TYR A 6 -3.73 -30.81 -17.07
C TYR A 6 -2.80 -30.31 -15.97
N SER A 7 -2.21 -29.13 -16.19
CA SER A 7 -1.71 -28.26 -15.13
C SER A 7 -1.78 -26.80 -15.62
N PRO A 8 -2.97 -26.16 -15.64
CA PRO A 8 -3.03 -24.72 -15.76
C PRO A 8 -2.96 -24.12 -14.35
N VAL A 9 -1.77 -24.09 -13.75
CA VAL A 9 -1.47 -23.23 -12.59
C VAL A 9 -0.13 -22.55 -12.87
N ARG A 10 -0.11 -21.73 -13.92
CA ARG A 10 0.66 -20.50 -13.82
C ARG A 10 -0.36 -19.48 -13.38
N ALA A 11 -0.40 -19.29 -12.06
CA ALA A 11 -1.31 -18.38 -11.39
C ALA A 11 -1.45 -17.11 -12.23
N LEU A 12 -2.69 -16.82 -12.62
CA LEU A 12 -3.05 -15.49 -13.10
C LEU A 12 -2.48 -14.50 -12.07
N PRO A 13 -1.80 -13.41 -12.47
CA PRO A 13 -1.44 -12.36 -11.53
C PRO A 13 -2.73 -11.94 -10.84
N GLN A 14 -2.80 -12.25 -9.55
CA GLN A 14 -3.99 -12.04 -8.75
C GLN A 14 -4.13 -10.53 -8.61
N GLN A 15 -5.15 -9.99 -9.27
CA GLN A 15 -5.84 -8.74 -8.98
C GLN A 15 -5.02 -7.62 -8.34
N GLY A 16 -4.58 -6.63 -9.12
CA GLY A 16 -4.41 -5.24 -8.64
C GLY A 16 -3.64 -5.04 -7.32
N GLU A 17 -2.76 -5.96 -6.93
CA GLU A 17 -1.92 -5.82 -5.74
C GLU A 17 -0.81 -4.84 -6.09
N ILE A 18 -1.03 -3.56 -5.74
CA ILE A 18 0.02 -2.53 -5.82
C ILE A 18 1.24 -3.08 -5.09
N THR A 19 2.30 -3.48 -5.78
CA THR A 19 3.44 -4.09 -5.09
C THR A 19 4.05 -3.12 -4.09
N VAL A 20 4.81 -3.62 -3.10
CA VAL A 20 5.54 -2.74 -2.14
C VAL A 20 6.41 -1.73 -2.88
N GLU A 21 6.96 -2.11 -4.04
CA GLU A 21 7.75 -1.24 -4.91
C GLU A 21 6.91 -0.13 -5.56
N GLU A 22 5.72 -0.46 -6.07
CA GLU A 22 4.79 0.53 -6.63
C GLU A 22 4.25 1.46 -5.55
N PHE A 23 3.93 0.92 -4.37
CA PHE A 23 3.51 1.71 -3.21
C PHE A 23 4.63 2.65 -2.74
N ARG A 24 5.88 2.18 -2.79
CA ARG A 24 7.05 3.00 -2.51
C ARG A 24 7.27 4.09 -3.56
N ALA A 25 7.13 3.76 -4.84
CA ALA A 25 7.25 4.75 -5.91
C ALA A 25 6.16 5.82 -5.81
N TRP A 26 4.94 5.42 -5.48
CA TRP A 26 3.82 6.34 -5.24
C TRP A 26 4.09 7.23 -4.01
N LEU A 27 4.49 6.66 -2.88
CA LEU A 27 4.84 7.42 -1.68
C LEU A 27 6.03 8.35 -1.89
N SER A 28 7.01 7.96 -2.71
CA SER A 28 8.14 8.82 -3.06
C SER A 28 7.73 10.09 -3.81
N GLN A 29 6.51 10.17 -4.37
CA GLN A 29 5.99 11.41 -4.95
C GLN A 29 5.49 12.39 -3.88
N PHE A 30 5.22 11.90 -2.67
CA PHE A 30 4.81 12.70 -1.51
C PHE A 30 5.97 13.03 -0.58
N ASP A 31 7.10 12.33 -0.72
CA ASP A 31 8.36 12.62 -0.03
C ASP A 31 8.90 13.98 -0.50
N ALA A 32 8.61 15.03 0.26
CA ALA A 32 8.92 16.41 -0.09
C ALA A 32 10.38 16.78 0.27
N ASP A 33 10.91 16.15 1.32
CA ASP A 33 12.27 16.38 1.82
C ASP A 33 13.34 15.53 1.10
N GLY A 34 12.94 14.58 0.25
CA GLY A 34 13.83 13.72 -0.53
C GLY A 34 14.66 12.76 0.33
N ASN A 35 14.25 12.49 1.56
CA ASN A 35 15.02 11.70 2.53
C ASN A 35 14.74 10.19 2.39
N GLY A 36 13.75 9.80 1.59
CA GLY A 36 13.35 8.41 1.37
C GLY A 36 12.58 7.79 2.54
N ARG A 37 12.03 8.63 3.42
CA ARG A 37 11.21 8.28 4.59
C ARG A 37 9.93 9.08 4.53
N ILE A 38 8.83 8.47 4.94
CA ILE A 38 7.52 9.14 4.92
C ILE A 38 7.12 9.51 6.34
N CYS A 39 7.13 10.80 6.65
CA CYS A 39 6.63 11.26 7.95
C CYS A 39 5.10 11.18 8.02
N ARG A 40 4.55 11.33 9.24
CA ARG A 40 3.10 11.30 9.46
C ARG A 40 2.32 12.28 8.58
N GLU A 41 2.87 13.46 8.38
CA GLU A 41 2.24 14.53 7.60
C GLU A 41 2.21 14.19 6.11
N GLU A 42 3.30 13.63 5.57
CA GLU A 42 3.38 13.15 4.19
C GLU A 42 2.46 11.95 3.95
N LEU A 43 2.40 11.02 4.90
CA LEU A 43 1.48 9.87 4.83
C LEU A 43 0.02 10.33 4.83
N GLU A 44 -0.32 11.33 5.64
CA GLU A 44 -1.66 11.92 5.67
C GLU A 44 -2.00 12.60 4.34
N GLN A 45 -1.06 13.35 3.76
CA GLN A 45 -1.24 13.96 2.44
C GLN A 45 -1.44 12.90 1.35
N ALA A 46 -0.66 11.81 1.39
CA ALA A 46 -0.81 10.68 0.48
C ALA A 46 -2.21 10.04 0.60
N LEU A 47 -2.66 9.75 1.82
CA LEU A 47 -3.98 9.19 2.08
C LEU A 47 -5.13 10.14 1.72
N ARG A 48 -4.90 11.45 1.83
CA ARG A 48 -5.84 12.49 1.40
C ARG A 48 -5.91 12.59 -0.12
N SER A 49 -4.79 12.36 -0.83
CA SER A 49 -4.75 12.26 -2.29
C SER A 49 -5.57 11.07 -2.81
N LEU A 50 -5.63 9.98 -2.05
CA LEU A 50 -6.53 8.84 -2.30
C LEU A 50 -8.01 9.14 -1.97
N ASN A 51 -8.34 10.39 -1.64
CA ASN A 51 -9.69 10.88 -1.33
C ASN A 51 -10.41 10.06 -0.23
N LEU A 52 -9.65 9.55 0.74
CA LEU A 52 -10.19 8.79 1.86
C LEU A 52 -10.78 9.75 2.89
N TRP A 53 -12.07 9.58 3.19
CA TRP A 53 -12.80 10.40 4.17
C TRP A 53 -12.18 10.38 5.58
N PHE A 54 -11.46 9.31 5.92
CA PHE A 54 -10.79 9.12 7.21
C PHE A 54 -9.26 9.09 7.10
N ALA A 55 -8.69 9.88 6.18
CA ALA A 55 -7.24 9.94 5.94
C ALA A 55 -6.43 10.17 7.24
N TRP A 56 -6.79 11.15 8.08
CA TRP A 56 -6.10 11.44 9.34
C TRP A 56 -6.11 10.25 10.31
N TRP A 57 -7.27 9.63 10.52
CA TRP A 57 -7.40 8.48 11.42
C TRP A 57 -6.61 7.28 10.89
N LYS A 58 -6.70 7.00 9.59
CA LYS A 58 -5.97 5.90 8.96
C LYS A 58 -4.47 6.14 8.89
N ALA A 59 -4.01 7.37 8.63
CA ALA A 59 -2.60 7.73 8.69
C ALA A 59 -2.04 7.42 10.07
N ARG A 60 -2.77 7.84 11.11
CA ARG A 60 -2.39 7.59 12.50
C ARG A 60 -2.39 6.10 12.85
N GLU A 61 -3.39 5.35 12.40
CA GLU A 61 -3.48 3.91 12.67
C GLU A 61 -2.40 3.12 11.92
N ALA A 62 -2.20 3.45 10.64
CA ALA A 62 -1.21 2.84 9.77
C ALA A 62 0.21 3.16 10.23
N MET A 63 0.47 4.41 10.63
CA MET A 63 1.74 4.78 11.23
C MET A 63 1.95 4.03 12.53
N ARG A 64 0.99 4.00 13.45
CA ARG A 64 1.13 3.25 14.71
C ARG A 64 1.38 1.74 14.51
N ALA A 65 0.89 1.17 13.42
CA ALA A 65 1.10 -0.24 13.08
C ALA A 65 2.45 -0.50 12.36
N ALA A 66 2.93 0.46 11.56
CA ALA A 66 4.15 0.34 10.78
C ALA A 66 5.41 0.80 11.54
N ASP A 67 5.30 1.90 12.28
CA ASP A 67 6.31 2.58 13.11
C ASP A 67 6.64 1.72 14.34
N ALA A 68 7.53 0.75 14.16
CA ALA A 68 7.98 -0.14 15.21
C ALA A 68 9.06 0.53 16.07
N ASN A 69 9.86 1.40 15.45
CA ASN A 69 10.92 2.15 16.09
C ASN A 69 10.42 3.41 16.85
N ARG A 70 9.17 3.84 16.62
CA ARG A 70 8.54 5.02 17.24
C ARG A 70 9.25 6.33 16.92
N ASN A 71 9.84 6.44 15.75
CA ASN A 71 10.48 7.67 15.27
C ASN A 71 9.45 8.65 14.65
N GLY A 72 8.23 8.18 14.35
CA GLY A 72 7.19 8.99 13.70
C GLY A 72 7.34 9.13 12.18
N GLU A 73 8.15 8.28 11.56
CA GLU A 73 8.51 8.25 10.14
C GLU A 73 8.55 6.79 9.65
N VAL A 74 7.96 6.51 8.50
CA VAL A 74 8.05 5.17 7.90
C VAL A 74 9.28 5.11 7.01
N ASP A 75 10.25 4.30 7.42
CA ASP A 75 11.41 3.97 6.60
C ASP A 75 11.16 2.79 5.65
N GLY A 76 12.15 2.47 4.81
CA GLY A 76 12.02 1.44 3.78
C GLY A 76 11.73 0.03 4.30
N ASP A 77 12.16 -0.30 5.52
CA ASP A 77 11.88 -1.61 6.16
C ASP A 77 10.45 -1.64 6.72
N GLU A 78 10.02 -0.52 7.30
CA GLU A 78 8.66 -0.31 7.84
C GLU A 78 7.60 -0.13 6.75
N MET A 79 8.01 0.25 5.53
CA MET A 79 7.14 0.46 4.37
C MET A 79 6.33 -0.79 4.01
N ALA A 80 6.93 -1.98 4.11
CA ALA A 80 6.25 -3.23 3.84
C ALA A 80 5.14 -3.53 4.87
N ARG A 81 5.34 -3.13 6.13
CA ARG A 81 4.31 -3.25 7.18
C ARG A 81 3.18 -2.27 6.96
N LEU A 82 3.53 -1.04 6.57
CA LEU A 82 2.56 -0.01 6.19
C LEU A 82 1.69 -0.49 5.02
N TYR A 83 2.32 -1.04 3.98
CA TYR A 83 1.61 -1.62 2.83
C TYR A 83 0.69 -2.76 3.24
N ALA A 84 1.17 -3.72 4.04
CA ALA A 84 0.35 -4.84 4.51
C ALA A 84 -0.84 -4.36 5.36
N PHE A 85 -0.63 -3.34 6.19
CA PHE A 85 -1.70 -2.72 6.97
C PHE A 85 -2.71 -2.01 6.06
N ALA A 86 -2.24 -1.24 5.09
CA ALA A 86 -3.09 -0.56 4.11
C ALA A 86 -3.89 -1.55 3.28
N HIS A 87 -3.25 -2.59 2.74
CA HIS A 87 -3.93 -3.64 1.99
C HIS A 87 -5.05 -4.31 2.83
N LYS A 88 -4.79 -4.59 4.11
CA LYS A 88 -5.74 -5.25 5.01
C LYS A 88 -6.86 -4.35 5.55
N HIS A 89 -6.53 -3.10 5.90
CA HIS A 89 -7.46 -2.17 6.58
C HIS A 89 -8.01 -1.08 5.67
N LEU A 90 -7.32 -0.71 4.61
CA LEU A 90 -7.88 0.22 3.64
C LEU A 90 -8.92 -0.42 2.76
N HIS A 91 -8.87 -1.74 2.54
CA HIS A 91 -9.74 -2.43 1.59
C HIS A 91 -9.86 -1.51 0.37
N VAL A 92 -8.71 -1.07 -0.17
CA VAL A 92 -8.66 -0.08 -1.24
C VAL A 92 -9.44 -0.72 -2.36
N LYS A 93 -10.72 -0.40 -2.39
CA LYS A 93 -11.65 -0.80 -3.39
C LYS A 93 -11.24 0.05 -4.58
N MET A 94 -10.22 -0.42 -5.27
CA MET A 94 -10.17 -0.29 -6.71
C MET A 94 -11.28 -1.22 -7.28
N SER A 95 -12.50 -1.09 -6.75
CA SER A 95 -13.66 -1.93 -7.06
C SER A 95 -14.87 -1.06 -7.38
N GLU A 96 -14.65 0.15 -7.89
CA GLU A 96 -15.72 0.95 -8.51
C GLU A 96 -15.39 1.40 -9.94
N LEU A 97 -14.48 0.70 -10.65
CA LEU A 97 -14.40 0.80 -12.12
C LEU A 97 -14.19 -0.57 -12.79
N GLU A 98 -14.77 -1.63 -12.25
CA GLU A 98 -15.27 -2.73 -13.08
C GLU A 98 -16.73 -2.95 -12.69
N GLU A 99 -17.60 -2.87 -13.70
CA GLU A 99 -19.05 -3.14 -13.71
C GLU A 99 -20.02 -1.98 -13.33
N TYR A 100 -20.15 -0.98 -14.22
CA TYR A 100 -21.34 -0.78 -15.11
C TYR A 100 -21.08 0.28 -16.19
#